data_AF-C3X7Y3-F1
#
_entry.id   AF-C3X7Y3-F1
#
_cell.length_a   1.000
_cell.length_b   1.000
_cell.length_c   1.000
_cell.angle_alpha   90.00
_cell.angle_beta   90.00
_cell.angle_gamma   90.00
#
_symmetry.space_group_name_H-M   'P 1'
#
loop_
_entity.id
_entity.type
_entity.pdbx_description
1 polymer ?
#
loop_
_entity_poly.entity_id
_entity_poly.type
_entity_poly.pdbx_seq_one_letter_code
_entity_poly.pdbx_strand_id
1 'polypeptide(L)'
;MKDHVTVIPSDKTIIVNGIGLICDFKTHIPGLHALQWHGGKGSLEIVSDDGKISNHEISSYTSEVNSYVEIWQAKYDEINAPYVPTFEEAKAAKLAELNTAFTTAAETAHCTSSAGFEINADKTAARNISNLIVALEETDRETVHFCAYDNTFHTVNLPQLKTMRLEVIDHAEALYQMKWGLRNRIYAAETPGALEAIVITFEPEPDITGGQSATEASCNTDTPVTFIEQSNQSIYGEVNDEQTV
;
A
#
# COMPACT_ATOMS: atom_id res chain seq x y z
N MET A 1 12.40 -1.99 -39.09
CA MET A 1 13.54 -1.10 -39.41
C MET A 1 13.22 0.28 -38.83
N LYS A 2 14.18 0.95 -38.18
CA LYS A 2 13.98 2.31 -37.67
C LYS A 2 14.37 3.32 -38.75
N ASP A 3 13.63 4.41 -38.84
CA ASP A 3 13.75 5.37 -39.95
C ASP A 3 14.93 6.33 -39.77
N HIS A 4 15.30 6.64 -38.52
CA HIS A 4 16.37 7.57 -38.19
C HIS A 4 17.29 6.96 -37.13
N VAL A 5 18.57 6.80 -37.46
CA VAL A 5 19.58 6.28 -36.54
C VAL A 5 20.86 7.10 -36.67
N THR A 6 21.38 7.59 -35.54
CA THR A 6 22.72 8.19 -35.46
C THR A 6 23.53 7.44 -34.41
N VAL A 7 24.76 7.06 -34.73
CA VAL A 7 25.70 6.41 -33.79
C VAL A 7 26.96 7.24 -33.71
N ILE A 8 27.37 7.57 -32.49
CA ILE A 8 28.60 8.32 -32.19
C ILE A 8 29.42 7.49 -31.20
N PRO A 9 30.37 6.66 -31.67
CA PRO A 9 31.11 5.74 -30.81
C PRO A 9 31.97 6.42 -29.74
N SER A 10 32.54 7.60 -30.02
CA SER A 10 33.33 8.36 -29.04
C SER A 10 32.52 8.74 -27.82
N ASP A 11 31.24 9.05 -28.04
CA ASP A 11 30.32 9.57 -27.04
C ASP A 11 29.45 8.45 -26.45
N LYS A 12 29.67 7.19 -26.88
CA LYS A 12 28.83 6.04 -26.52
C LYS A 12 27.35 6.31 -26.75
N THR A 13 27.02 7.13 -27.74
CA THR A 13 25.65 7.62 -27.94
C THR A 13 25.04 6.94 -29.17
N ILE A 14 23.82 6.43 -28.99
CA ILE A 14 22.97 5.97 -30.08
C ILE A 14 21.67 6.78 -30.02
N ILE A 15 21.28 7.37 -31.14
CA ILE A 15 20.05 8.16 -31.28
C ILE A 15 19.15 7.41 -32.25
N VAL A 16 17.97 6.99 -31.79
CA VAL A 16 16.95 6.34 -32.63
C VAL A 16 15.70 7.19 -32.62
N ASN A 17 15.22 7.59 -33.80
CA ASN A 17 14.01 8.40 -33.96
C ASN A 17 13.94 9.64 -33.03
N GLY A 18 15.08 10.31 -32.86
CA GLY A 18 15.19 11.53 -32.04
C GLY A 18 15.46 11.30 -30.55
N ILE A 19 15.52 10.04 -30.09
CA ILE A 19 15.80 9.72 -28.68
C ILE A 19 17.24 9.21 -28.55
N GLY A 20 18.09 10.02 -27.92
CA GLY A 20 19.48 9.68 -27.63
C GLY A 20 19.64 8.92 -26.32
N LEU A 21 20.34 7.80 -26.35
CA LEU A 21 20.72 7.02 -25.16
C LEU A 21 22.24 6.78 -25.13
N ILE A 22 22.81 6.85 -23.94
CA ILE A 22 24.17 6.40 -23.68
C ILE A 22 24.13 4.88 -23.54
N CYS A 23 24.86 4.20 -24.43
CA CYS A 23 24.92 2.75 -24.53
C CYS A 23 26.39 2.31 -24.47
N ASP A 24 26.74 1.33 -23.65
CA ASP A 24 28.07 0.72 -23.75
C ASP A 24 28.09 -0.27 -24.92
N PHE A 25 28.94 0.00 -25.91
CA PHE A 25 29.10 -0.85 -27.09
C PHE A 25 30.49 -0.74 -27.68
N LYS A 26 30.84 -1.75 -28.48
CA LYS A 26 32.00 -1.74 -29.38
C LYS A 26 31.52 -1.64 -30.81
N THR A 27 32.25 -0.92 -31.65
CA THR A 27 31.92 -0.85 -33.07
C THR A 27 32.28 -2.17 -33.74
N HIS A 28 31.39 -2.68 -34.58
CA HIS A 28 31.72 -3.80 -35.48
C HIS A 28 32.32 -3.30 -36.81
N ILE A 29 32.22 -1.99 -37.06
CA ILE A 29 32.83 -1.29 -38.20
C ILE A 29 34.16 -0.68 -37.74
N PRO A 30 35.30 -1.11 -38.32
CA PRO A 30 36.62 -0.55 -38.01
C PRO A 30 36.70 0.95 -38.36
N GLY A 31 37.31 1.74 -37.48
CA GLY A 31 37.52 3.17 -37.72
C GLY A 31 36.24 4.02 -37.68
N LEU A 32 35.08 3.48 -37.29
CA LEU A 32 33.82 4.22 -37.28
C LEU A 32 33.89 5.43 -36.34
N HIS A 33 33.74 6.62 -36.92
CA HIS A 33 33.62 7.90 -36.21
C HIS A 33 32.16 8.30 -36.02
N ALA A 34 31.33 8.14 -37.05
CA ALA A 34 29.90 8.36 -36.96
C ALA A 34 29.14 7.52 -37.99
N LEU A 35 27.91 7.15 -37.65
CA LEU A 35 26.95 6.55 -38.57
C LEU A 35 25.69 7.41 -38.56
N GLN A 36 25.18 7.76 -39.75
CA GLN A 36 23.92 8.49 -39.91
C GLN A 36 23.04 7.76 -40.93
N TRP A 37 21.89 7.27 -40.48
CA TRP A 37 20.87 6.59 -41.27
C TRP A 37 19.58 7.40 -41.26
N HIS A 38 19.02 7.67 -42.45
CA HIS A 38 17.78 8.41 -42.61
C HIS A 38 17.00 7.94 -43.85
N GLY A 39 15.78 7.42 -43.64
CA GLY A 39 14.80 7.23 -44.72
C GLY A 39 15.27 6.32 -45.85
N GLY A 40 15.92 5.19 -45.53
CA GLY A 40 16.33 4.20 -46.53
C GLY A 40 17.78 4.30 -47.01
N LYS A 41 18.52 5.34 -46.60
CA LYS A 41 19.93 5.58 -46.97
C LYS A 41 20.71 6.15 -45.81
N GLY A 42 22.03 6.15 -45.91
CA GLY A 42 22.87 6.77 -44.89
C GLY A 42 24.35 6.76 -45.22
N SER A 43 25.15 7.30 -44.31
CA SER A 43 26.60 7.42 -44.44
C SER A 43 27.33 6.99 -43.18
N LEU A 44 28.50 6.39 -43.39
CA LEU A 44 29.51 6.10 -42.38
C LEU A 44 30.65 7.11 -42.54
N GLU A 45 31.03 7.76 -41.45
CA GLU A 45 32.28 8.50 -41.35
C GLU A 45 33.35 7.57 -40.77
N ILE A 46 34.35 7.23 -41.58
CA ILE A 46 35.44 6.30 -41.21
C ILE A 46 36.75 7.08 -41.07
N VAL A 47 37.41 6.91 -39.92
CA VAL A 47 38.76 7.39 -39.65
C VAL A 47 39.75 6.27 -40.03
N SER A 48 40.62 6.54 -40.98
CA SER A 48 41.73 5.65 -41.35
C SER A 48 42.87 5.71 -40.32
N ASP A 49 43.80 4.76 -40.42
CA ASP A 49 44.96 4.68 -39.52
C ASP A 49 45.86 5.93 -39.54
N ASP A 50 45.87 6.67 -40.65
CA ASP A 50 46.58 7.97 -40.79
C ASP A 50 45.78 9.17 -40.27
N GLY A 51 44.61 8.94 -39.66
CA GLY A 51 43.77 9.94 -39.01
C GLY A 51 42.85 10.71 -39.97
N LYS A 52 42.75 10.34 -41.24
CA LYS A 52 41.86 11.00 -42.20
C LYS A 52 40.43 10.48 -42.09
N ILE A 53 39.47 11.39 -42.21
CA ILE A 53 38.04 11.06 -42.23
C ILE A 53 37.57 10.94 -43.69
N SER A 54 36.79 9.91 -43.97
CA SER A 54 36.15 9.70 -45.27
C SER A 54 34.71 9.20 -45.12
N ASN A 55 33.85 9.60 -46.07
CA ASN A 55 32.44 9.24 -46.06
C ASN A 55 32.18 8.05 -46.99
N HIS A 56 31.54 7.03 -46.45
CA HIS A 56 31.11 5.84 -47.17
C HIS A 56 29.58 5.74 -47.13
N GLU A 57 28.95 5.36 -48.25
CA GLU A 57 27.53 5.06 -48.25
C GLU A 57 27.24 3.76 -47.48
N ILE A 58 26.18 3.75 -46.68
CA ILE A 58 25.71 2.54 -46.00
C ILE A 58 25.07 1.64 -47.04
N SER A 59 25.63 0.44 -47.20
CA SER A 59 25.21 -0.56 -48.16
C SER A 59 24.05 -1.41 -47.68
N SER A 60 23.90 -1.58 -46.35
CA SER A 60 22.88 -2.43 -45.77
C SER A 60 22.57 -2.07 -44.33
N TYR A 61 21.31 -1.71 -44.08
CA TYR A 61 20.80 -1.46 -42.73
C TYR A 61 21.03 -2.68 -41.82
N THR A 62 20.73 -3.89 -42.31
CA THR A 62 20.78 -5.11 -41.50
C THR A 62 22.20 -5.41 -41.00
N SER A 63 23.21 -5.20 -41.83
CA SER A 63 24.60 -5.52 -41.46
C SER A 63 25.31 -4.37 -40.75
N GLU A 64 24.97 -3.12 -41.04
CA GLU A 64 25.75 -1.95 -40.57
C GLU A 64 25.02 -1.13 -39.49
N VAL A 65 23.69 -1.14 -39.45
CA VAL A 65 22.87 -0.29 -38.55
C VAL A 65 22.17 -1.11 -37.47
N ASN A 66 21.65 -2.30 -37.81
CA ASN A 66 20.70 -3.03 -36.97
C ASN A 66 21.23 -3.38 -35.58
N SER A 67 22.51 -3.78 -35.46
CA SER A 67 23.11 -4.13 -34.17
C SER A 67 23.13 -2.94 -33.19
N TYR A 68 23.32 -1.72 -33.66
CA TYR A 68 23.24 -0.51 -32.84
C TYR A 68 21.81 -0.22 -32.38
N VAL A 69 20.82 -0.45 -33.25
CA VAL A 69 19.41 -0.30 -32.89
C VAL A 69 18.97 -1.33 -31.85
N GLU A 70 19.46 -2.57 -31.94
CA GLU A 70 19.19 -3.61 -30.94
C GLU A 70 19.76 -3.22 -29.56
N ILE A 71 20.99 -2.68 -29.52
CA ILE A 71 21.60 -2.18 -28.29
C ILE A 71 20.78 -1.03 -27.70
N TRP A 72 20.41 -0.04 -28.53
CA TRP A 72 19.57 1.07 -28.11
C TRP A 72 18.20 0.60 -27.62
N GLN A 73 17.57 -0.34 -28.32
CA GLN A 73 16.25 -0.86 -27.96
C GLN A 73 16.30 -1.60 -26.63
N ALA A 74 17.32 -2.44 -26.40
CA ALA A 74 17.52 -3.08 -25.10
C ALA A 74 17.67 -2.06 -23.97
N LYS A 75 18.42 -0.98 -24.19
CA LYS A 75 18.58 0.08 -23.19
C LYS A 75 17.29 0.88 -22.97
N TYR A 76 16.56 1.18 -24.04
CA TYR A 76 15.27 1.84 -23.99
C TYR A 76 14.27 1.00 -23.20
N ASP A 77 14.21 -0.30 -23.47
CA ASP A 77 13.30 -1.24 -22.80
C ASP A 77 13.67 -1.40 -21.31
N GLU A 78 14.96 -1.40 -20.97
CA GLU A 78 15.43 -1.39 -19.56
C GLU A 78 14.95 -0.13 -18.81
N ILE A 79 15.14 1.05 -19.41
CA ILE A 79 14.76 2.33 -18.78
C ILE A 79 13.24 2.48 -18.66
N ASN A 80 12.49 1.97 -19.65
CA ASN A 80 11.03 2.09 -19.69
C ASN A 80 10.32 0.83 -19.18
N ALA A 81 11.04 -0.11 -18.56
CA ALA A 81 10.43 -1.26 -17.93
C ALA A 81 9.45 -0.77 -16.84
N PRO A 82 8.19 -1.25 -16.84
CA PRO A 82 7.24 -0.85 -15.81
C PRO A 82 7.77 -1.30 -14.45
N TYR A 83 7.60 -0.43 -13.44
CA TYR A 83 7.87 -0.83 -12.06
C TYR A 83 6.91 -1.96 -11.67
N VAL A 84 7.50 -3.09 -11.29
CA VAL A 84 6.78 -4.22 -10.71
C VAL A 84 7.17 -4.27 -9.24
N PRO A 85 6.23 -4.01 -8.30
CA PRO A 85 6.55 -4.10 -6.89
C PRO A 85 7.02 -5.51 -6.56
N THR A 86 8.05 -5.58 -5.73
CA THR A 86 8.47 -6.84 -5.12
C THR A 86 7.34 -7.39 -4.25
N PHE A 87 7.39 -8.69 -3.96
CA PHE A 87 6.38 -9.31 -3.11
C PHE A 87 6.31 -8.69 -1.70
N GLU A 88 7.46 -8.27 -1.16
CA GLU A 88 7.54 -7.60 0.14
C GLU A 88 6.94 -6.19 0.10
N GLU A 89 7.16 -5.42 -0.97
CA GLU A 89 6.50 -4.12 -1.17
C GLU A 89 4.98 -4.29 -1.30
N ALA A 90 4.52 -5.32 -2.00
CA ALA A 90 3.10 -5.65 -2.09
C ALA A 90 2.51 -6.00 -0.71
N LYS A 91 3.22 -6.77 0.13
CA LYS A 91 2.80 -7.06 1.51
C LYS A 91 2.71 -5.79 2.36
N ALA A 92 3.73 -4.92 2.27
CA ALA A 92 3.74 -3.65 2.99
C ALA A 92 2.54 -2.76 2.59
N ALA A 93 2.25 -2.68 1.29
CA ALA A 93 1.08 -1.95 0.78
C ALA A 93 -0.24 -2.54 1.32
N LYS A 94 -0.37 -3.87 1.37
CA LYS A 94 -1.55 -4.55 1.92
C LYS A 94 -1.73 -4.33 3.42
N LEU A 95 -0.63 -4.26 4.19
CA LEU A 95 -0.67 -3.89 5.60
C LEU A 95 -1.10 -2.43 5.80
N ALA A 96 -0.68 -1.51 4.93
CA ALA A 96 -1.12 -0.12 4.96
C ALA A 96 -2.62 0.01 4.62
N GLU A 97 -3.11 -0.74 3.63
CA GLU A 97 -4.55 -0.88 3.32
C GLU A 97 -5.33 -1.35 4.54
N LEU A 98 -4.86 -2.41 5.21
CA LEU A 98 -5.46 -2.95 6.43
C LEU A 98 -5.54 -1.91 7.54
N ASN A 99 -4.47 -1.17 7.78
CA ASN A 99 -4.45 -0.16 8.83
C ASN A 99 -5.42 1.00 8.51
N THR A 100 -5.50 1.42 7.26
CA THR A 100 -6.43 2.47 6.81
C THR A 100 -7.89 2.03 6.98
N ALA A 101 -8.20 0.81 6.54
CA ALA A 101 -9.54 0.23 6.70
C ALA A 101 -9.92 0.08 8.18
N PHE A 102 -8.98 -0.37 9.03
CA PHE A 102 -9.22 -0.48 10.47
C PHE A 102 -9.48 0.88 11.12
N THR A 103 -8.69 1.91 10.80
CA THR A 103 -8.91 3.26 11.34
C THR A 103 -10.29 3.77 10.98
N THR A 104 -10.70 3.61 9.72
CA THR A 104 -12.04 3.99 9.25
C THR A 104 -13.13 3.25 10.02
N ALA A 105 -13.00 1.92 10.16
CA ALA A 105 -13.97 1.10 10.89
C ALA A 105 -14.07 1.50 12.38
N ALA A 106 -12.95 1.80 13.03
CA ALA A 106 -12.92 2.21 14.43
C ALA A 106 -13.47 3.62 14.66
N GLU A 107 -13.23 4.56 13.73
CA GLU A 107 -13.72 5.95 13.81
C GLU A 107 -15.21 6.07 13.51
N THR A 108 -15.77 5.13 12.74
CA THR A 108 -17.18 5.11 12.37
C THR A 108 -17.97 4.02 13.08
N ALA A 109 -17.35 3.34 14.06
CA ALA A 109 -17.92 2.19 14.75
C ALA A 109 -19.28 2.53 15.39
N HIS A 110 -20.24 1.64 15.22
CA HIS A 110 -21.55 1.71 15.85
C HIS A 110 -22.08 0.29 16.11
N CYS A 111 -22.95 0.15 17.12
CA CYS A 111 -23.57 -1.12 17.44
C CYS A 111 -25.00 -0.94 17.96
N THR A 112 -25.84 -1.96 17.80
CA THR A 112 -27.16 -1.99 18.44
C THR A 112 -26.98 -2.31 19.92
N SER A 113 -27.42 -1.41 20.80
CA SER A 113 -27.38 -1.63 22.24
C SER A 113 -28.59 -2.42 22.73
N SER A 114 -28.40 -3.22 23.77
CA SER A 114 -29.48 -3.83 24.56
C SER A 114 -30.39 -2.79 25.23
N ALA A 115 -29.98 -1.51 25.25
CA ALA A 115 -30.84 -0.39 25.63
C ALA A 115 -31.97 -0.09 24.61
N GLY A 116 -31.96 -0.74 23.44
CA GLY A 116 -33.03 -0.70 22.45
C GLY A 116 -32.86 0.33 21.32
N PHE A 117 -31.65 0.86 21.15
CA PHE A 117 -31.31 1.82 20.10
C PHE A 117 -29.84 1.65 19.68
N GLU A 118 -29.50 2.23 18.53
CA GLU A 118 -28.15 2.19 17.99
C GLU A 118 -27.25 3.25 18.63
N ILE A 119 -26.03 2.87 18.96
CA ILE A 119 -25.06 3.72 19.66
C ILE A 119 -23.76 3.82 18.87
N ASN A 120 -23.12 4.99 18.92
CA ASN A 120 -21.72 5.11 18.50
C ASN A 120 -20.86 4.20 19.40
N ALA A 121 -19.87 3.54 18.80
CA ALA A 121 -18.92 2.64 19.45
C ALA A 121 -17.46 3.05 19.20
N ASP A 122 -17.24 4.31 18.80
CA ASP A 122 -15.92 4.91 18.66
C ASP A 122 -15.31 5.34 20.03
N LYS A 123 -14.05 5.79 19.99
CA LYS A 123 -13.30 6.26 21.17
C LYS A 123 -14.00 7.41 21.90
N THR A 124 -14.65 8.31 21.18
CA THR A 124 -15.39 9.44 21.75
C THR A 124 -16.63 8.96 22.49
N ALA A 125 -17.38 8.01 21.92
CA ALA A 125 -18.53 7.39 22.55
C ALA A 125 -18.14 6.66 23.84
N ALA A 126 -17.08 5.85 23.81
CA ALA A 126 -16.56 5.14 24.99
C ALA A 126 -16.24 6.10 26.15
N ARG A 127 -15.58 7.23 25.85
CA ARG A 127 -15.29 8.30 26.82
C ARG A 127 -16.57 8.95 27.34
N ASN A 128 -17.49 9.29 26.44
CA ASN A 128 -18.74 9.97 26.81
C ASN A 128 -19.59 9.10 27.73
N ILE A 129 -19.77 7.81 27.42
CA ILE A 129 -20.49 6.85 28.27
C ILE A 129 -19.79 6.74 29.64
N SER A 130 -18.47 6.66 29.68
CA SER A 130 -17.70 6.61 30.93
C SER A 130 -17.93 7.85 31.80
N ASN A 131 -17.95 9.04 31.20
CA ASN A 131 -18.23 10.29 31.90
C ASN A 131 -19.68 10.37 32.41
N LEU A 132 -20.65 9.86 31.65
CA LEU A 132 -22.05 9.79 32.08
C LEU A 132 -22.25 8.82 33.26
N ILE A 133 -21.52 7.70 33.27
CA ILE A 133 -21.50 6.77 34.42
C ILE A 133 -21.02 7.50 35.68
N VAL A 134 -19.85 8.16 35.60
CA VAL A 134 -19.31 8.96 36.73
C VAL A 134 -20.32 10.03 37.16
N ALA A 135 -20.94 10.71 36.20
CA ALA A 135 -21.92 11.75 36.50
C ALA A 135 -23.17 11.24 37.25
N LEU A 136 -23.59 9.99 37.03
CA LEU A 136 -24.68 9.36 37.79
C LEU A 136 -24.21 8.77 39.11
N GLU A 137 -22.98 8.29 39.21
CA GLU A 137 -22.44 7.74 40.46
C GLU A 137 -22.11 8.83 41.50
N GLU A 138 -21.69 10.00 41.03
CA GLU A 138 -21.29 11.14 41.87
C GLU A 138 -22.43 12.14 42.16
N THR A 139 -23.66 11.85 41.72
CA THR A 139 -24.82 12.73 41.95
C THR A 139 -26.07 11.95 42.32
N ASP A 140 -27.05 12.60 42.94
CA ASP A 140 -28.36 11.99 43.25
C ASP A 140 -29.29 11.89 42.01
N ARG A 141 -28.74 11.92 40.79
CA ARG A 141 -29.54 11.79 39.56
C ARG A 141 -29.80 10.32 39.27
N GLU A 142 -31.04 9.99 38.93
CA GLU A 142 -31.39 8.62 38.51
C GLU A 142 -31.16 8.39 37.02
N THR A 143 -31.21 9.45 36.21
CA THR A 143 -31.16 9.38 34.73
C THR A 143 -30.40 10.53 34.09
N VAL A 144 -29.92 10.32 32.87
CA VAL A 144 -29.34 11.35 31.97
C VAL A 144 -29.93 11.25 30.57
N HIS A 145 -29.77 12.33 29.78
CA HIS A 145 -30.01 12.28 28.34
C HIS A 145 -28.75 11.77 27.61
N PHE A 146 -28.95 10.81 26.72
CA PHE A 146 -27.94 10.24 25.83
C PHE A 146 -28.35 10.48 24.38
N CYS A 147 -27.40 10.88 23.54
CA CYS A 147 -27.63 11.05 22.10
C CYS A 147 -27.25 9.75 21.37
N ALA A 148 -28.24 9.09 20.75
CA ALA A 148 -28.05 7.89 19.95
C ALA A 148 -27.33 8.18 18.62
N TYR A 149 -26.99 7.11 17.91
CA TYR A 149 -26.31 7.18 16.61
C TYR A 149 -27.08 8.02 15.58
N ASP A 150 -28.41 7.90 15.56
CA ASP A 150 -29.31 8.66 14.68
C ASP A 150 -29.53 10.11 15.11
N ASN A 151 -28.80 10.59 16.12
CA ASN A 151 -28.92 11.91 16.75
C ASN A 151 -30.23 12.14 17.54
N THR A 152 -30.98 11.09 17.87
CA THR A 152 -32.12 11.20 18.79
C THR A 152 -31.68 11.11 20.25
N PHE A 153 -32.42 11.77 21.14
CA PHE A 153 -32.13 11.76 22.57
C PHE A 153 -32.96 10.72 23.31
N HIS A 154 -32.28 9.87 24.09
CA HIS A 154 -32.87 8.86 24.98
C HIS A 154 -32.60 9.21 26.44
N THR A 155 -33.56 8.94 27.32
CA THR A 155 -33.33 8.98 28.78
C THR A 155 -32.83 7.61 29.23
N VAL A 156 -31.62 7.57 29.80
CA VAL A 156 -30.97 6.33 30.25
C VAL A 156 -30.56 6.41 31.71
N ASN A 157 -30.52 5.25 32.38
CA ASN A 157 -30.09 5.09 33.76
C ASN A 157 -28.69 4.45 33.87
N LEU A 158 -28.17 4.35 35.10
CA LEU A 158 -26.83 3.82 35.37
C LEU A 158 -26.64 2.36 34.89
N PRO A 159 -27.56 1.41 35.15
CA PRO A 159 -27.49 0.07 34.56
C PRO A 159 -27.37 0.07 33.02
N GLN A 160 -28.19 0.86 32.32
CA GLN A 160 -28.14 0.95 30.86
C GLN A 160 -26.80 1.48 30.35
N LEU A 161 -26.24 2.53 30.99
CA LEU A 161 -24.92 3.05 30.62
C LEU A 161 -23.80 2.04 30.84
N LYS A 162 -23.87 1.23 31.92
CA LYS A 162 -22.90 0.15 32.16
C LYS A 162 -23.00 -0.95 31.11
N THR A 163 -24.22 -1.32 30.70
CA THR A 163 -24.44 -2.24 29.59
C THR A 163 -23.86 -1.69 28.27
N MET A 164 -24.23 -0.46 27.89
CA MET A 164 -23.71 0.20 26.70
C MET A 164 -22.18 0.27 26.68
N ARG A 165 -21.56 0.53 27.84
CA ARG A 165 -20.09 0.54 27.96
C ARG A 165 -19.48 -0.82 27.64
N LEU A 166 -20.06 -1.92 28.12
CA LEU A 166 -19.57 -3.26 27.82
C LEU A 166 -19.74 -3.58 26.33
N GLU A 167 -20.87 -3.21 25.74
CA GLU A 167 -21.12 -3.44 24.30
C GLU A 167 -20.13 -2.67 23.40
N VAL A 168 -19.75 -1.44 23.78
CA VAL A 168 -18.70 -0.68 23.09
C VAL A 168 -17.33 -1.35 23.23
N ILE A 169 -17.02 -1.91 24.41
CA ILE A 169 -15.78 -2.67 24.63
C ILE A 169 -15.77 -3.93 23.76
N ASP A 170 -16.83 -4.73 23.79
CA ASP A 170 -16.96 -5.97 23.02
C ASP A 170 -16.84 -5.70 21.51
N HIS A 171 -17.46 -4.62 21.03
CA HIS A 171 -17.36 -4.21 19.63
C HIS A 171 -15.93 -3.81 19.24
N ALA A 172 -15.26 -3.03 20.08
CA ALA A 172 -13.86 -2.65 19.85
C ALA A 172 -12.94 -3.89 19.82
N GLU A 173 -13.12 -4.82 20.76
CA GLU A 173 -12.38 -6.09 20.79
C GLU A 173 -12.60 -6.90 19.52
N ALA A 174 -13.83 -7.00 19.03
CA ALA A 174 -14.15 -7.69 17.77
C ALA A 174 -13.39 -7.09 16.58
N LEU A 175 -13.33 -5.76 16.45
CA LEU A 175 -12.57 -5.08 15.40
C LEU A 175 -11.06 -5.41 15.48
N TYR A 176 -10.50 -5.45 16.69
CA TYR A 176 -9.09 -5.83 16.87
C TYR A 176 -8.82 -7.30 16.49
N GLN A 177 -9.72 -8.22 16.84
CA GLN A 177 -9.60 -9.62 16.44
C GLN A 177 -9.62 -9.77 14.91
N MET A 178 -10.54 -9.09 14.23
CA MET A 178 -10.59 -9.06 12.76
C MET A 178 -9.28 -8.51 12.17
N LYS A 179 -8.77 -7.39 12.71
CA LYS A 179 -7.50 -6.79 12.27
C LYS A 179 -6.34 -7.77 12.40
N TRP A 180 -6.23 -8.47 13.52
CA TRP A 180 -5.16 -9.43 13.76
C TRP A 180 -5.28 -10.66 12.86
N GLY A 181 -6.49 -11.17 12.65
CA GLY A 181 -6.75 -12.25 11.70
C GLY A 181 -6.30 -11.90 10.28
N LEU A 182 -6.67 -10.70 9.79
CA LEU A 182 -6.25 -10.20 8.48
C LEU A 182 -4.73 -10.00 8.40
N ARG A 183 -4.12 -9.42 9.44
CA ARG A 183 -2.67 -9.25 9.53
C ARG A 183 -1.92 -10.59 9.43
N ASN A 184 -2.37 -11.60 10.17
CA ASN A 184 -1.77 -12.93 10.15
C ASN A 184 -1.88 -13.57 8.76
N ARG A 185 -3.02 -13.43 8.09
CA ARG A 185 -3.22 -13.89 6.71
C ARG A 185 -2.26 -13.20 5.73
N ILE A 186 -2.06 -11.89 5.87
CA ILE A 186 -1.12 -11.13 5.01
C ILE A 186 0.32 -11.64 5.20
N TYR A 187 0.75 -11.84 6.44
CA TYR A 187 2.09 -12.37 6.71
C TYR A 187 2.28 -13.80 6.20
N ALA A 188 1.26 -14.65 6.35
CA ALA A 188 1.28 -16.04 5.91
C ALA A 188 1.17 -16.22 4.38
N ALA A 189 0.84 -15.17 3.61
CA ALA A 189 0.80 -15.27 2.16
C ALA A 189 2.22 -15.51 1.59
N GLU A 190 2.35 -16.53 0.73
CA GLU A 190 3.62 -16.91 0.08
C GLU A 190 3.68 -16.52 -1.40
N THR A 191 2.55 -16.13 -1.99
CA THR A 191 2.45 -15.79 -3.41
C THR A 191 1.66 -14.50 -3.63
N PRO A 192 1.93 -13.75 -4.73
CA PRO A 192 1.15 -12.57 -5.08
C PRO A 192 -0.35 -12.84 -5.17
N GLY A 193 -0.75 -13.95 -5.79
CA GLY A 193 -2.16 -14.32 -5.92
C GLY A 193 -2.84 -14.62 -4.58
N ALA A 194 -2.13 -15.27 -3.65
CA ALA A 194 -2.66 -15.50 -2.30
C ALA A 194 -2.82 -14.19 -1.51
N LEU A 195 -1.89 -13.25 -1.67
CA LEU A 195 -1.96 -11.93 -1.03
C LEU A 195 -3.12 -11.09 -1.61
N GLU A 196 -3.30 -11.10 -2.92
CA GLU A 196 -4.37 -10.36 -3.61
C GLU A 196 -5.77 -10.89 -3.23
N ALA A 197 -5.91 -12.20 -3.00
CA ALA A 197 -7.16 -12.82 -2.59
C ALA A 197 -7.60 -12.46 -1.15
N ILE A 198 -6.77 -11.78 -0.35
CA ILE A 198 -7.14 -11.33 0.99
C ILE A 198 -8.02 -10.09 0.87
N VAL A 199 -9.32 -10.31 1.08
CA VAL A 199 -10.31 -9.23 1.22
C VAL A 199 -10.20 -8.61 2.61
N ILE A 200 -9.95 -7.31 2.66
CA ILE A 200 -9.92 -6.51 3.90
C ILE A 200 -11.32 -5.90 4.09
N THR A 201 -12.05 -6.42 5.06
CA THR A 201 -13.35 -5.88 5.48
C THR A 201 -13.49 -5.98 6.99
N PHE A 202 -14.21 -5.02 7.57
CA PHE A 202 -14.59 -4.95 8.98
C PHE A 202 -16.11 -5.02 9.16
N GLU A 203 -16.81 -5.54 8.16
CA GLU A 203 -18.22 -5.87 8.30
C GLU A 203 -18.36 -7.13 9.17
N PRO A 204 -19.34 -7.18 10.08
CA PRO A 204 -19.74 -8.45 10.64
C PRO A 204 -20.19 -9.35 9.48
N GLU A 205 -19.66 -10.58 9.38
CA GLU A 205 -20.20 -11.51 8.39
C GLU A 205 -21.72 -11.61 8.59
N PRO A 206 -22.51 -11.63 7.50
CA PRO A 206 -23.95 -11.87 7.64
C PRO A 206 -24.13 -13.15 8.45
N ASP A 207 -24.97 -13.09 9.48
CA ASP A 207 -25.34 -14.27 10.26
C ASP A 207 -26.12 -15.23 9.36
N ILE A 208 -25.39 -16.14 8.70
CA ILE A 208 -25.94 -17.27 7.96
C ILE A 208 -25.82 -18.54 8.82
N THR A 209 -26.05 -18.46 10.13
CA THR A 209 -26.29 -19.66 10.94
C THR A 209 -27.19 -19.33 12.12
N GLY A 210 -28.49 -19.59 11.94
CA GLY A 210 -29.42 -19.67 13.05
C GLY A 210 -28.87 -20.58 14.15
N GLY A 211 -28.50 -19.94 15.26
CA GLY A 211 -28.28 -20.53 16.58
C GLY A 211 -27.36 -21.74 16.65
N GLN A 212 -26.07 -21.53 16.87
CA GLN A 212 -25.27 -22.45 17.69
C GLN A 212 -24.10 -21.72 18.35
N SER A 213 -24.18 -21.64 19.68
CA SER A 213 -23.13 -21.16 20.57
C SER A 213 -21.86 -21.99 20.39
N ALA A 214 -20.76 -21.36 19.96
CA ALA A 214 -19.44 -21.96 19.97
C ALA A 214 -18.70 -21.49 21.23
N THR A 215 -18.94 -22.20 22.33
CA THR A 215 -17.97 -22.33 23.41
C THR A 215 -16.78 -23.14 22.90
N GLU A 216 -15.57 -22.68 23.22
CA GLU A 216 -14.27 -23.35 23.09
C GLU A 216 -13.54 -23.23 21.73
N ALA A 217 -12.62 -22.26 21.67
CA ALA A 217 -11.37 -22.42 20.92
C ALA A 217 -10.19 -22.21 21.87
N SER A 218 -9.56 -23.34 22.20
CA SER A 218 -8.39 -23.50 23.06
C SER A 218 -7.23 -22.60 22.64
N CYS A 219 -6.69 -21.83 23.60
CA CYS A 219 -5.30 -21.37 23.56
C CYS A 219 -4.38 -22.57 23.27
N ASN A 220 -3.49 -22.44 22.28
CA ASN A 220 -2.27 -23.23 22.28
C ASN A 220 -1.08 -22.27 22.18
N THR A 221 -0.33 -22.25 23.28
CA THR A 221 0.91 -21.53 23.51
C THR A 221 2.06 -22.36 22.96
N ASP A 222 2.79 -21.85 21.96
CA ASP A 222 4.22 -22.17 21.79
C ASP A 222 4.83 -21.38 20.63
N THR A 223 5.24 -20.15 20.92
CA THR A 223 6.42 -19.43 20.38
C THR A 223 6.54 -18.15 21.23
N PRO A 224 7.72 -17.80 21.77
CA PRO A 224 7.83 -16.73 22.77
C PRO A 224 7.44 -15.39 22.15
N VAL A 225 6.25 -14.91 22.53
CA VAL A 225 5.82 -13.53 22.29
C VAL A 225 6.74 -12.65 23.12
N THR A 226 7.78 -12.13 22.48
CA THR A 226 8.55 -11.02 23.00
C THR A 226 7.63 -9.81 23.02
N PHE A 227 6.94 -9.66 24.16
CA PHE A 227 6.33 -8.43 24.63
C PHE A 227 7.34 -7.29 24.47
N ILE A 228 7.23 -6.45 23.43
CA ILE A 228 7.31 -4.98 23.48
C ILE A 228 6.58 -4.42 22.24
N GLU A 229 5.28 -4.18 22.37
CA GLU A 229 4.78 -2.81 22.18
C GLU A 229 3.88 -2.54 23.39
N GLN A 230 4.49 -1.94 24.40
CA GLN A 230 3.77 -1.27 25.46
C GLN A 230 2.98 -0.12 24.85
N SER A 231 1.74 -0.38 24.47
CA SER A 231 0.71 0.65 24.37
C SER A 231 -0.68 0.06 24.64
N ASN A 232 -0.85 -0.69 25.74
CA ASN A 232 -1.59 -0.12 26.88
C ASN A 232 -1.07 1.25 27.37
N GLN A 233 -0.91 2.22 26.48
CA GLN A 233 -0.74 3.61 26.86
C GLN A 233 -2.13 4.18 26.99
N SER A 234 -2.72 3.83 28.13
CA SER A 234 -3.62 4.69 28.87
C SER A 234 -4.83 5.18 28.07
N ILE A 235 -5.96 4.56 28.35
CA ILE A 235 -7.30 5.11 28.68
C ILE A 235 -7.47 6.67 28.77
N TYR A 236 -6.41 7.47 28.90
CA TYR A 236 -6.35 8.93 29.05
C TYR A 236 -5.07 9.53 28.41
N GLY A 237 -5.23 10.61 27.62
CA GLY A 237 -4.19 11.63 27.36
C GLY A 237 -3.46 11.59 26.00
N GLU A 238 -3.74 12.58 25.14
CA GLU A 238 -2.87 12.96 24.02
C GLU A 238 -1.71 13.82 24.54
N VAL A 239 -0.49 13.56 24.06
CA VAL A 239 0.63 14.48 24.18
C VAL A 239 0.98 14.95 22.78
N ASN A 240 0.73 16.24 22.53
CA ASN A 240 1.20 16.97 21.36
C ASN A 240 2.71 17.15 21.48
N ASP A 241 3.47 16.62 20.51
CA ASP A 241 4.84 17.04 20.26
C ASP A 241 4.87 17.93 19.02
N GLU A 242 4.61 19.22 19.23
CA GLU A 242 5.16 20.28 18.40
C GLU A 242 5.97 21.20 19.31
N GLN A 243 7.28 21.00 19.31
CA GLN A 243 8.38 21.96 19.50
C GLN A 243 9.66 21.09 19.49
N THR A 244 10.72 21.34 18.73
CA THR A 244 11.38 22.61 18.51
C THR A 244 12.64 22.41 17.64
N VAL A 245 13.04 23.51 16.97
CA VAL A 245 14.41 23.91 16.58
C VAL A 245 15.01 23.26 15.33
#